data_AF-A0A1Q7NUZ7-F1
#
_entry.id   AF-A0A1Q7NUZ7-F1
#
_cell.length_a   1.000
_cell.length_b   1.000
_cell.length_c   1.000
_cell.angle_alpha   90.00
_cell.angle_beta   90.00
_cell.angle_gamma   90.00
#
_symmetry.space_group_name_H-M   'P 1'
#
loop_
_entity.id
_entity.type
_entity.pdbx_description
1 polymer ?
#
loop_
_entity_poly.entity_id
_entity_poly.type
_entity_poly.pdbx_seq_one_letter_code
_entity_poly.pdbx_strand_id
1 'polypeptide(L)'
;MENKETEQEKEDKTIGEKEITVDDKIVQIVIDDSSGLCLDDFHTNDKKVLSLLNHDSDLNENQYTFNGIARRLGMHQQSLSRALHRLEDVGLVQKTENGYTLSKNLRSILVKKSRIDLENLSKKISKQYLQFTQILQLYIPTTVKVEQVVNRLVGKWFGNLRWLGLIEVDGGYILQWANTDKYQVNLKIISRYAIIESNAVGEKNKADAMMSSYRILEQITKTLKTETDKSYRKSLDPFNQYN
;
A
#
# COMPACT_ATOMS: atom_id res chain seq x y z
N MET A 1 -9.25 -40.80 61.90
CA MET A 1 -9.74 -41.16 60.56
C MET A 1 -10.01 -39.85 59.86
N GLU A 2 -9.09 -39.50 58.97
CA GLU A 2 -9.04 -38.23 58.23
C GLU A 2 -10.22 -38.07 57.27
N ASN A 3 -10.76 -36.85 57.27
CA ASN A 3 -11.61 -36.29 56.23
C ASN A 3 -10.79 -36.02 54.96
N LYS A 4 -11.42 -36.17 53.78
CA LYS A 4 -11.16 -35.31 52.61
C LYS A 4 -12.29 -35.41 51.59
N GLU A 5 -13.14 -34.38 51.60
CA GLU A 5 -13.81 -33.88 50.40
C GLU A 5 -12.76 -33.17 49.54
N THR A 6 -12.78 -33.42 48.23
CA THR A 6 -11.90 -32.76 47.26
C THR A 6 -12.76 -31.87 46.38
N GLU A 7 -12.73 -30.56 46.62
CA GLU A 7 -13.18 -29.53 45.68
C GLU A 7 -12.15 -29.38 44.55
N GLN A 8 -12.64 -29.20 43.33
CA GLN A 8 -11.86 -28.91 42.13
C GLN A 8 -11.38 -27.46 42.14
N GLU A 9 -10.06 -27.26 42.14
CA GLU A 9 -9.44 -25.98 41.81
C GLU A 9 -8.70 -26.06 40.47
N LYS A 10 -8.72 -24.93 39.76
CA LYS A 10 -8.41 -24.73 38.35
C LYS A 10 -6.93 -24.96 38.02
N GLU A 11 -6.68 -25.67 36.93
CA GLU A 11 -5.35 -25.89 36.37
C GLU A 11 -4.91 -24.67 35.55
N ASP A 12 -3.90 -23.95 36.07
CA ASP A 12 -3.18 -22.87 35.41
C ASP A 12 -2.10 -23.48 34.49
N LYS A 13 -2.07 -23.10 33.21
CA LYS A 13 -1.16 -23.66 32.19
C LYS A 13 0.25 -23.13 32.39
N THR A 14 1.09 -23.88 33.09
CA THR A 14 2.52 -23.58 33.22
C THR A 14 3.28 -23.94 31.94
N ILE A 15 4.05 -22.98 31.44
CA ILE A 15 4.95 -23.05 30.28
C ILE A 15 6.06 -24.07 30.61
N GLY A 16 6.27 -25.05 29.74
CA GLY A 16 7.29 -26.08 29.91
C GLY A 16 8.69 -25.56 29.56
N GLU A 17 9.45 -25.10 30.55
CA GLU A 17 10.90 -24.92 30.44
C GLU A 17 11.59 -26.29 30.55
N LYS A 18 12.41 -26.67 29.57
CA LYS A 18 13.33 -27.80 29.70
C LYS A 18 14.76 -27.29 29.70
N GLU A 19 15.39 -27.35 30.86
CA GLU A 19 16.83 -27.12 31.03
C GLU A 19 17.61 -28.35 30.56
N ILE A 20 18.63 -28.13 29.73
CA ILE A 20 19.62 -29.15 29.38
C ILE A 20 21.00 -28.54 29.62
N THR A 21 21.77 -29.16 30.51
CA THR A 21 23.12 -28.71 30.86
C THR A 21 24.14 -29.41 29.95
N VAL A 22 24.91 -28.64 29.17
CA VAL A 22 26.10 -29.12 28.46
C VAL A 22 27.25 -28.16 28.75
N ASP A 23 28.32 -28.67 29.37
CA ASP A 23 29.59 -27.98 29.66
C ASP A 23 29.49 -26.57 30.29
N ASP A 24 28.88 -26.49 31.49
CA ASP A 24 28.93 -25.34 32.41
C ASP A 24 28.60 -23.95 31.82
N LYS A 25 27.89 -23.92 30.69
CA LYS A 25 27.27 -22.72 30.13
C LYS A 25 25.78 -22.96 30.02
N ILE A 26 25.01 -22.19 30.77
CA ILE A 26 23.56 -22.11 30.61
C ILE A 26 23.30 -21.48 29.24
N VAL A 27 22.91 -22.29 28.26
CA VAL A 27 22.41 -21.81 26.98
C VAL A 27 20.90 -21.72 27.09
N GLN A 28 20.36 -20.51 27.21
CA GLN A 28 18.93 -20.28 27.00
C GLN A 28 18.61 -20.52 25.53
N ILE A 29 18.10 -21.72 25.23
CA ILE A 29 17.48 -21.98 23.93
C ILE A 29 16.05 -21.46 24.02
N VAL A 30 15.85 -20.22 23.56
CA VAL A 30 14.52 -19.72 23.28
C VAL A 30 14.01 -20.47 22.06
N ILE A 31 13.21 -21.51 22.29
CA ILE A 31 12.43 -22.14 21.22
C ILE A 31 11.31 -21.14 20.92
N ASP A 32 11.57 -20.22 19.98
CA ASP A 32 10.55 -19.36 19.41
C ASP A 32 9.61 -20.28 18.61
N ASP A 33 8.46 -20.62 19.18
CA ASP A 33 7.36 -21.37 18.56
C ASP A 33 6.72 -20.51 17.46
N SER A 34 7.55 -20.16 16.49
CA SER A 34 7.26 -19.23 15.42
C SER A 34 6.79 -20.06 14.24
N SER A 35 5.56 -20.55 14.31
CA SER A 35 4.86 -21.28 13.23
C SER A 35 4.56 -20.40 12.00
N GLY A 36 5.35 -19.35 11.75
CA GLY A 36 5.20 -18.38 10.68
C GLY A 36 6.43 -18.36 9.77
N LEU A 37 6.28 -17.72 8.61
CA LEU A 37 7.36 -17.61 7.64
C LEU A 37 8.39 -16.59 8.10
N CYS A 38 9.68 -16.93 7.95
CA CYS A 38 10.77 -15.99 8.16
C CYS A 38 11.05 -15.24 6.85
N LEU A 39 11.20 -13.91 6.93
CA LEU A 39 11.59 -13.10 5.78
C LEU A 39 12.95 -13.56 5.22
N ASP A 40 13.82 -14.13 6.06
CA ASP A 40 15.14 -14.63 5.66
C ASP A 40 15.06 -15.77 4.63
N ASP A 41 13.95 -16.49 4.55
CA ASP A 41 13.70 -17.58 3.59
C ASP A 41 13.43 -17.07 2.16
N PHE A 42 13.16 -15.77 2.00
CA PHE A 42 12.79 -15.16 0.73
C PHE A 42 13.99 -14.59 -0.03
N HIS A 43 13.89 -14.60 -1.36
CA HIS A 43 14.93 -14.02 -2.21
C HIS A 43 14.95 -12.49 -2.11
N THR A 44 16.08 -11.89 -2.50
CA THR A 44 16.23 -10.42 -2.53
C THR A 44 15.12 -9.71 -3.32
N ASN A 45 14.67 -10.28 -4.43
CA ASN A 45 13.59 -9.69 -5.23
C ASN A 45 12.23 -9.78 -4.52
N ASP A 46 11.99 -10.84 -3.76
CA ASP A 46 10.77 -11.04 -2.99
C ASP A 46 10.70 -10.00 -1.87
N LYS A 47 11.81 -9.83 -1.14
CA LYS A 47 11.96 -8.78 -0.12
C LYS A 47 11.74 -7.38 -0.70
N LYS A 48 12.24 -7.10 -1.91
CA LYS A 48 12.01 -5.81 -2.61
C LYS A 48 10.53 -5.60 -2.96
N VAL A 49 9.83 -6.62 -3.44
CA VAL A 49 8.41 -6.54 -3.74
C VAL A 49 7.59 -6.32 -2.46
N LEU A 50 7.83 -7.13 -1.43
CA LEU A 50 7.14 -7.00 -0.15
C LEU A 50 7.36 -5.62 0.47
N SER A 51 8.60 -5.14 0.49
CA SER A 51 8.90 -3.81 1.06
C SER A 51 8.27 -2.66 0.28
N LEU A 52 8.11 -2.80 -1.04
CA LEU A 52 7.38 -1.85 -1.88
C LEU A 52 5.90 -1.81 -1.55
N LEU A 53 5.28 -2.98 -1.43
CA LEU A 53 3.84 -3.08 -1.17
C LEU A 53 3.52 -2.73 0.30
N ASN A 54 4.49 -2.86 1.21
CA ASN A 54 4.41 -2.48 2.63
C ASN A 54 4.75 -1.00 2.88
N HIS A 55 4.76 -0.17 1.84
CA HIS A 55 5.06 1.26 1.94
C HIS A 55 3.93 1.99 2.69
N ASP A 56 4.24 2.72 3.77
CA ASP A 56 3.26 3.18 4.79
C ASP A 56 2.53 2.00 5.47
N SER A 57 3.21 1.44 6.48
CA SER A 57 2.95 0.19 7.24
C SER A 57 1.57 0.04 7.90
N ASP A 58 0.74 1.07 7.84
CA ASP A 58 -0.51 1.14 8.60
C ASP A 58 -1.73 0.75 7.75
N LEU A 59 -1.64 0.80 6.42
CA LEU A 59 -2.77 0.50 5.52
C LEU A 59 -2.37 -0.49 4.43
N ASN A 60 -2.86 -1.73 4.54
CA ASN A 60 -2.60 -2.84 3.60
C ASN A 60 -3.39 -2.70 2.28
N GLU A 61 -3.59 -1.48 1.78
CA GLU A 61 -4.47 -1.20 0.65
C GLU A 61 -3.70 -0.60 -0.54
N ASN A 62 -2.37 -0.65 -0.47
CA ASN A 62 -1.49 -0.34 -1.59
C ASN A 62 -1.75 -1.27 -2.77
N GLN A 63 -2.08 -0.71 -3.92
CA GLN A 63 -2.35 -1.44 -5.14
C GLN A 63 -1.41 -0.95 -6.25
N TYR A 64 -0.53 -1.83 -6.73
CA TYR A 64 0.37 -1.53 -7.83
C TYR A 64 0.17 -2.49 -8.99
N THR A 65 0.15 -1.97 -10.21
CA THR A 65 0.18 -2.82 -11.40
C THR A 65 1.51 -3.56 -11.51
N PHE A 66 1.54 -4.71 -12.21
CA PHE A 66 2.79 -5.41 -12.53
C PHE A 66 3.86 -4.45 -13.10
N ASN A 67 3.42 -3.63 -14.04
CA ASN A 67 4.22 -2.63 -14.72
C ASN A 67 4.69 -1.51 -13.78
N GLY A 68 3.88 -1.14 -12.79
CA GLY A 68 4.22 -0.19 -11.75
C GLY A 68 5.32 -0.71 -10.84
N ILE A 69 5.18 -1.96 -10.36
CA ILE A 69 6.19 -2.63 -9.52
C ILE A 69 7.52 -2.77 -10.28
N ALA A 70 7.46 -3.24 -11.53
CA ALA A 70 8.65 -3.42 -12.37
C ALA A 70 9.46 -2.13 -12.50
N ARG A 71 8.79 -1.01 -12.79
CA ARG A 71 9.42 0.31 -12.91
C ARG A 71 9.97 0.81 -11.59
N ARG A 72 9.16 0.74 -10.53
CA ARG A 72 9.53 1.28 -9.21
C ARG A 72 10.72 0.53 -8.59
N LEU A 73 10.88 -0.75 -8.91
CA LEU A 73 12.00 -1.58 -8.44
C LEU A 73 13.13 -1.76 -9.47
N GLY A 74 13.00 -1.21 -10.69
CA GLY A 74 13.94 -1.45 -11.79
C GLY A 74 14.12 -2.94 -12.11
N MET A 75 13.06 -3.75 -11.98
CA MET A 75 13.13 -5.20 -12.06
C MET A 75 12.77 -5.70 -13.47
N HIS A 76 13.55 -6.66 -13.98
CA HIS A 76 13.22 -7.36 -15.23
C HIS A 76 11.91 -8.14 -15.09
N GLN A 77 11.09 -8.17 -16.17
CA GLN A 77 9.74 -8.74 -16.14
C GLN A 77 9.71 -10.20 -15.68
N GLN A 78 10.63 -11.04 -16.17
CA GLN A 78 10.67 -12.45 -15.77
C GLN A 78 11.01 -12.62 -14.28
N SER A 79 11.92 -11.80 -13.76
CA SER A 79 12.30 -11.82 -12.35
C SER A 79 11.15 -11.40 -11.46
N LEU A 80 10.40 -10.37 -11.88
CA LEU A 80 9.22 -9.91 -11.15
C LEU A 80 8.10 -10.94 -11.18
N SER A 81 7.84 -11.55 -12.33
CA SER A 81 6.82 -12.60 -12.46
C SER A 81 7.11 -13.77 -11.53
N ARG A 82 8.36 -14.24 -11.46
CA ARG A 82 8.76 -15.31 -10.55
C ARG A 82 8.62 -14.91 -9.07
N ALA A 83 8.98 -13.67 -8.72
CA ALA A 83 8.85 -13.16 -7.36
C ALA A 83 7.38 -13.07 -6.92
N LEU A 84 6.52 -12.47 -7.76
CA LEU A 84 5.09 -12.34 -7.48
C LEU A 84 4.40 -13.70 -7.36
N HIS A 85 4.71 -14.64 -8.26
CA HIS A 85 4.15 -15.99 -8.19
C HIS A 85 4.49 -16.67 -6.86
N ARG A 86 5.77 -16.67 -6.45
CA ARG A 86 6.16 -17.25 -5.15
C ARG A 86 5.45 -16.59 -3.98
N LEU A 87 5.36 -15.25 -3.99
CA LEU A 87 4.73 -14.49 -2.91
C LEU A 87 3.21 -14.71 -2.85
N GLU A 88 2.57 -14.96 -4.00
CA GLU A 88 1.17 -15.34 -4.12
C GLU A 88 0.93 -16.77 -3.63
N ASP A 89 1.81 -17.72 -3.99
CA ASP A 89 1.72 -19.13 -3.56
C ASP A 89 1.74 -19.27 -2.03
N VAL A 90 2.56 -18.45 -1.35
CA VAL A 90 2.65 -18.43 0.12
C VAL A 90 1.63 -17.49 0.79
N GLY A 91 0.76 -16.86 0.01
CA GLY A 91 -0.32 -16.00 0.49
C GLY A 91 0.13 -14.66 1.09
N LEU A 92 1.35 -14.19 0.81
CA LEU A 92 1.84 -12.89 1.28
C LEU A 92 1.40 -11.73 0.38
N VAL A 93 1.17 -12.01 -0.90
CA VAL A 93 0.71 -11.06 -1.92
C VAL A 93 -0.57 -11.58 -2.55
N GLN A 94 -1.49 -10.68 -2.89
CA GLN A 94 -2.72 -11.00 -3.59
C GLN A 94 -2.80 -10.22 -4.90
N LYS A 95 -3.23 -10.89 -5.96
CA LYS A 95 -3.59 -10.25 -7.22
C LYS A 95 -5.03 -9.75 -7.16
N THR A 96 -5.23 -8.50 -7.53
CA THR A 96 -6.54 -7.82 -7.60
C THR A 96 -6.79 -7.33 -9.03
N GLU A 97 -8.00 -6.82 -9.29
CA GLU A 97 -8.33 -6.21 -10.59
C GLU A 97 -7.41 -5.02 -10.93
N ASN A 98 -6.94 -4.30 -9.91
CA ASN A 98 -6.10 -3.10 -10.06
C ASN A 98 -4.59 -3.39 -9.98
N GLY A 99 -4.18 -4.65 -9.73
CA GLY A 99 -2.77 -5.03 -9.68
C GLY A 99 -2.46 -6.04 -8.58
N TYR A 100 -1.47 -5.72 -7.75
CA TYR A 100 -1.02 -6.56 -6.65
C TYR A 100 -1.01 -5.75 -5.36
N THR A 101 -1.37 -6.40 -4.26
CA THR A 101 -1.43 -5.83 -2.92
C THR A 101 -0.91 -6.82 -1.89
N LEU A 102 -0.59 -6.37 -0.69
CA LEU A 102 -0.25 -7.27 0.41
C LEU A 102 -1.48 -8.00 0.91
N SER A 103 -1.29 -9.23 1.36
CA SER A 103 -2.37 -9.97 1.98
C SER A 103 -2.76 -9.36 3.33
N LYS A 104 -4.06 -9.29 3.63
CA LYS A 104 -4.58 -8.74 4.89
C LYS A 104 -4.10 -9.54 6.12
N ASN A 105 -3.80 -10.82 5.93
CA ASN A 105 -3.29 -11.72 6.97
C ASN A 105 -1.75 -11.75 7.03
N LEU A 106 -1.03 -10.82 6.38
CA LEU A 106 0.44 -10.73 6.41
C LEU A 106 1.00 -10.81 7.84
N ARG A 107 0.36 -10.09 8.77
CA ARG A 107 0.74 -10.07 10.18
C ARG A 107 0.49 -11.41 10.88
N SER A 108 -0.36 -12.30 10.40
CA SER A 108 -0.47 -13.65 10.97
C SER A 108 0.50 -14.64 10.31
N ILE A 109 0.92 -14.38 9.07
CA ILE A 109 1.82 -15.26 8.32
C ILE A 109 3.29 -15.07 8.73
N LEU A 110 3.74 -13.81 8.89
CA LEU A 110 5.15 -13.52 9.21
C LEU A 110 5.43 -13.57 10.70
N VAL A 111 6.62 -14.07 11.06
CA VAL A 111 7.14 -14.01 12.44
C VAL A 111 7.43 -12.57 12.86
N LYS A 112 7.41 -12.28 14.18
CA LYS A 112 7.53 -10.90 14.71
C LYS A 112 8.79 -10.19 14.22
N LYS A 113 9.95 -10.86 14.25
CA LYS A 113 11.22 -10.33 13.73
C LYS A 113 11.09 -9.87 12.28
N SER A 114 10.54 -10.73 11.43
CA SER A 114 10.35 -10.48 10.00
C SER A 114 9.41 -9.31 9.70
N ARG A 115 8.42 -9.04 10.56
CA ARG A 115 7.56 -7.84 10.43
C ARG A 115 8.37 -6.56 10.63
N ILE A 116 9.22 -6.54 11.66
CA ILE A 116 10.10 -5.41 11.96
C ILE A 116 11.11 -5.20 10.83
N ASP A 117 11.70 -6.29 10.34
CA ASP A 117 12.64 -6.24 9.22
C ASP A 117 11.99 -5.70 7.95
N LEU A 118 10.76 -6.14 7.65
CA LEU A 118 10.00 -5.65 6.51
C LEU A 118 9.69 -4.16 6.63
N GLU A 119 9.28 -3.68 7.81
CA GLU A 119 9.02 -2.27 8.07
C GLU A 119 10.30 -1.42 7.87
N ASN A 120 11.44 -1.91 8.35
CA ASN A 120 12.74 -1.27 8.17
C ASN A 120 13.16 -1.22 6.69
N LEU A 121 12.93 -2.30 5.94
CA LEU A 121 13.17 -2.35 4.49
C LEU A 121 12.27 -1.35 3.74
N SER A 122 10.99 -1.29 4.09
CA SER A 122 10.05 -0.33 3.53
C SER A 122 10.49 1.11 3.80
N LYS A 123 10.89 1.43 5.03
CA LYS A 123 11.43 2.76 5.38
C LYS A 123 12.67 3.10 4.57
N LYS A 124 13.56 2.13 4.30
CA LYS A 124 14.76 2.36 3.46
C LYS A 124 14.43 2.70 2.01
N ILE A 125 13.45 2.00 1.42
CA ILE A 125 12.97 2.32 0.06
C ILE A 125 12.27 3.69 0.04
N SER A 126 11.50 4.00 1.07
CA SER A 126 10.80 5.29 1.22
C SER A 126 11.77 6.46 1.38
N LYS A 127 12.86 6.25 2.13
CA LYS A 127 13.93 7.23 2.39
C LYS A 127 14.93 7.37 1.24
N GLN A 128 14.78 6.67 0.11
CA GLN A 128 15.42 7.13 -1.12
C GLN A 128 14.70 8.42 -1.55
N TYR A 129 15.18 9.54 -0.98
CA TYR A 129 14.62 10.89 -1.00
C TYR A 129 14.18 11.37 -2.38
N LEU A 130 12.98 10.95 -2.80
CA LEU A 130 12.24 11.66 -3.84
C LEU A 130 11.60 12.86 -3.14
N GLN A 131 12.27 14.01 -3.18
CA GLN A 131 11.66 15.26 -2.74
C GLN A 131 10.60 15.66 -3.76
N PHE A 132 9.35 15.49 -3.38
CA PHE A 132 8.22 15.95 -4.17
C PHE A 132 7.98 17.44 -3.90
N THR A 133 7.90 18.21 -4.98
CA THR A 133 7.51 19.62 -4.96
C THR A 133 6.07 19.73 -5.42
N GLN A 134 5.25 20.45 -4.66
CA GLN A 134 3.88 20.76 -5.04
C GLN A 134 3.85 21.60 -6.32
N ILE A 135 3.03 21.18 -7.28
CA ILE A 135 2.80 21.86 -8.55
C ILE A 135 1.45 22.58 -8.52
N LEU A 136 0.39 21.88 -8.15
CA LEU A 136 -0.98 22.39 -8.12
C LEU A 136 -1.68 21.99 -6.83
N GLN A 137 -2.61 22.82 -6.38
CA GLN A 137 -3.53 22.52 -5.29
C GLN A 137 -4.93 22.96 -5.67
N LEU A 138 -5.91 22.13 -5.36
CA LEU A 138 -7.32 22.40 -5.59
C LEU A 138 -8.19 21.76 -4.51
N TYR A 139 -9.44 22.20 -4.46
CA TYR A 139 -10.45 21.67 -3.55
C TYR A 139 -11.51 20.89 -4.34
N ILE A 140 -11.92 19.73 -3.80
CA ILE A 140 -13.01 18.92 -4.34
C ILE A 140 -14.33 19.38 -3.69
N PRO A 141 -15.28 19.95 -4.47
CA PRO A 141 -16.57 20.41 -3.94
C PRO A 141 -17.32 19.35 -3.15
N THR A 142 -18.06 19.78 -2.12
CA THR A 142 -18.84 18.88 -1.25
C THR A 142 -19.91 18.07 -1.99
N THR A 143 -20.37 18.59 -3.13
CA THR A 143 -21.33 17.94 -4.03
C THR A 143 -20.76 16.73 -4.76
N VAL A 144 -19.44 16.55 -4.78
CA VAL A 144 -18.76 15.43 -5.46
C VAL A 144 -18.08 14.55 -4.43
N LYS A 145 -18.25 13.23 -4.58
CA LYS A 145 -17.57 12.23 -3.74
C LYS A 145 -16.13 12.03 -4.23
N VAL A 146 -15.18 11.92 -3.30
CA VAL A 146 -13.75 11.78 -3.63
C VAL A 146 -13.50 10.53 -4.46
N GLU A 147 -14.18 9.44 -4.12
CA GLU A 147 -14.10 8.14 -4.77
C GLU A 147 -14.51 8.24 -6.25
N GLN A 148 -15.41 9.14 -6.62
CA GLN A 148 -15.77 9.38 -8.02
C GLN A 148 -14.61 9.99 -8.82
N VAL A 149 -13.84 10.88 -8.19
CA VAL A 149 -12.63 11.46 -8.78
C VAL A 149 -11.56 10.37 -8.92
N VAL A 150 -11.31 9.60 -7.85
CA VAL A 150 -10.34 8.50 -7.85
C VAL A 150 -10.67 7.47 -8.92
N ASN A 151 -11.90 6.95 -8.95
CA ASN A 151 -12.34 5.92 -9.90
C ASN A 151 -12.23 6.37 -11.36
N ARG A 152 -12.34 7.67 -11.64
CA ARG A 152 -12.15 8.21 -12.99
C ARG A 152 -10.69 8.38 -13.40
N LEU A 153 -9.75 8.31 -12.47
CA LEU A 153 -8.32 8.50 -12.70
C LEU A 153 -7.53 7.19 -12.62
N VAL A 154 -8.01 6.21 -11.84
CA VAL A 154 -7.40 4.88 -11.73
C VAL A 154 -7.17 4.28 -13.12
N GLY A 155 -5.95 3.79 -13.35
CA GLY A 155 -5.54 3.16 -14.60
C GLY A 155 -5.26 4.13 -15.76
N LYS A 156 -5.60 5.42 -15.66
CA LYS A 156 -5.40 6.38 -16.76
C LYS A 156 -3.93 6.74 -16.97
N TRP A 157 -3.57 7.00 -18.22
CA TRP A 157 -2.28 7.56 -18.60
C TRP A 157 -2.44 9.03 -18.98
N PHE A 158 -1.38 9.82 -18.73
CA PHE A 158 -1.39 11.27 -18.98
C PHE A 158 -0.17 11.66 -19.82
N GLY A 159 -0.31 11.60 -21.15
CA GLY A 159 0.83 11.75 -22.04
C GLY A 159 1.88 10.68 -21.77
N ASN A 160 3.06 11.11 -21.31
CA ASN A 160 4.17 10.20 -21.00
C ASN A 160 4.11 9.62 -19.58
N LEU A 161 3.18 10.10 -18.74
CA LEU A 161 2.91 9.54 -17.42
C LEU A 161 2.15 8.23 -17.55
N ARG A 162 2.76 7.15 -17.05
CA ARG A 162 2.17 5.82 -16.98
C ARG A 162 1.69 5.54 -15.57
N TRP A 163 0.51 4.94 -15.47
CA TRP A 163 -0.10 4.54 -14.20
C TRP A 163 0.81 3.57 -13.44
N LEU A 164 1.08 3.86 -12.17
CA LEU A 164 1.81 2.96 -11.28
C LEU A 164 0.84 2.22 -10.36
N GLY A 165 0.00 2.96 -9.65
CA GLY A 165 -0.82 2.43 -8.58
C GLY A 165 -1.58 3.48 -7.79
N LEU A 166 -2.36 2.97 -6.85
CA LEU A 166 -3.18 3.68 -5.89
C LEU A 166 -2.77 3.23 -4.49
N ILE A 167 -2.68 4.18 -3.57
CA ILE A 167 -2.49 3.94 -2.14
C ILE A 167 -3.67 4.59 -1.43
N GLU A 168 -4.34 3.83 -0.57
CA GLU A 168 -5.32 4.37 0.36
C GLU A 168 -4.60 4.73 1.67
N VAL A 169 -4.74 5.99 2.09
CA VAL A 169 -4.17 6.52 3.34
C VAL A 169 -5.29 6.90 4.29
N ASP A 170 -4.98 7.11 5.58
CA ASP A 170 -5.99 7.51 6.56
C ASP A 170 -6.67 8.80 6.11
N GLY A 171 -7.94 8.67 5.70
CA GLY A 171 -8.75 9.78 5.20
C GLY A 171 -8.42 10.28 3.80
N GLY A 172 -7.78 9.46 2.94
CA GLY A 172 -7.42 9.90 1.60
C GLY A 172 -6.87 8.85 0.63
N TYR A 173 -6.46 9.34 -0.53
CA TYR A 173 -5.91 8.54 -1.62
C TYR A 173 -4.64 9.18 -2.19
N ILE A 174 -3.67 8.36 -2.57
CA ILE A 174 -2.48 8.78 -3.33
C ILE A 174 -2.46 7.99 -4.63
N LEU A 175 -2.64 8.69 -5.75
CA LEU A 175 -2.54 8.13 -7.09
C LEU A 175 -1.16 8.45 -7.66
N GLN A 176 -0.50 7.47 -8.26
CA GLN A 176 0.90 7.58 -8.67
C GLN A 176 1.11 7.27 -10.14
N TRP A 177 1.90 8.11 -10.80
CA TRP A 177 2.35 7.93 -12.17
C TRP A 177 3.85 8.14 -12.32
N ALA A 178 4.47 7.53 -13.33
CA ALA A 178 5.88 7.77 -13.70
C ALA A 178 6.07 8.03 -15.19
N ASN A 179 7.08 8.84 -15.51
CA ASN A 179 7.59 9.03 -16.86
C ASN A 179 8.93 8.28 -17.00
N THR A 180 8.91 7.08 -17.60
CA THR A 180 10.08 6.30 -18.04
C THR A 180 11.35 6.55 -17.20
N ASP A 181 11.25 6.28 -15.89
CA ASP A 181 12.30 6.38 -14.87
C ASP A 181 12.91 7.77 -14.61
N LYS A 182 12.37 8.84 -15.19
CA LYS A 182 12.85 10.22 -15.02
C LYS A 182 12.29 10.91 -13.79
N TYR A 183 10.98 10.85 -13.64
CA TYR A 183 10.26 11.48 -12.55
C TYR A 183 8.90 10.80 -12.33
N GLN A 184 8.33 11.09 -11.16
CA GLN A 184 7.03 10.64 -10.70
C GLN A 184 6.14 11.86 -10.45
N VAL A 185 4.85 11.68 -10.66
CA VAL A 185 3.82 12.64 -10.30
C VAL A 185 2.82 11.92 -9.41
N ASN A 186 2.51 12.52 -8.27
CA ASN A 186 1.51 12.02 -7.34
C ASN A 186 0.33 13.00 -7.31
N LEU A 187 -0.88 12.44 -7.22
CA LEU A 187 -2.06 13.17 -6.78
C LEU A 187 -2.41 12.67 -5.37
N LYS A 188 -2.25 13.51 -4.37
CA LYS A 188 -2.69 13.26 -2.98
C LYS A 188 -4.04 13.92 -2.77
N ILE A 189 -5.05 13.15 -2.38
CA ILE A 189 -6.35 13.65 -1.98
C ILE A 189 -6.55 13.29 -0.52
N ILE A 190 -6.50 14.27 0.38
CA ILE A 190 -6.75 14.06 1.81
C ILE A 190 -7.96 14.89 2.20
N SER A 191 -8.98 14.23 2.76
CA SER A 191 -10.31 14.82 2.94
C SER A 191 -10.85 15.34 1.60
N ARG A 192 -10.77 16.65 1.34
CA ARG A 192 -11.19 17.28 0.07
C ARG A 192 -10.11 18.14 -0.59
N TYR A 193 -8.89 18.13 -0.04
CA TYR A 193 -7.75 18.81 -0.61
C TYR A 193 -7.02 17.88 -1.56
N ALA A 194 -6.96 18.26 -2.83
CA ALA A 194 -6.20 17.56 -3.85
C ALA A 194 -4.92 18.35 -4.15
N ILE A 195 -3.78 17.68 -4.02
CA ILE A 195 -2.44 18.24 -4.26
C ILE A 195 -1.77 17.38 -5.34
N ILE A 196 -1.33 18.03 -6.41
CA ILE A 196 -0.50 17.39 -7.43
C ILE A 196 0.95 17.81 -7.18
N GLU A 197 1.82 16.84 -7.02
CA GLU A 197 3.23 17.03 -6.71
C GLU A 197 4.12 16.19 -7.64
N SER A 198 5.37 16.60 -7.82
CA SER A 198 6.35 15.89 -8.65
C SER A 198 7.74 15.97 -8.06
N ASN A 199 8.53 14.91 -8.25
CA ASN A 199 9.95 14.88 -7.91
C ASN A 199 10.87 15.28 -9.09
N ALA A 200 10.32 15.87 -10.14
CA ALA A 200 11.07 16.20 -11.35
C ALA A 200 12.22 17.20 -11.09
N VAL A 201 13.41 16.84 -11.57
CA VAL A 201 14.62 17.67 -11.48
C VAL A 201 15.05 18.16 -12.87
N GLY A 202 15.50 19.43 -12.92
CA GLY A 202 15.90 20.11 -14.15
C GLY A 202 14.72 20.71 -14.91
N GLU A 203 14.97 21.83 -15.60
CA GLU A 203 13.92 22.67 -16.20
C GLU A 203 13.04 21.91 -17.20
N LYS A 204 13.63 21.07 -18.05
CA LYS A 204 12.87 20.25 -19.01
C LYS A 204 11.89 19.30 -18.31
N ASN A 205 12.35 18.55 -17.32
CA ASN A 205 11.49 17.58 -16.63
C ASN A 205 10.45 18.29 -15.76
N LYS A 206 10.79 19.43 -15.14
CA LYS A 206 9.83 20.26 -14.39
C LYS A 206 8.72 20.79 -15.31
N ALA A 207 9.06 21.30 -16.50
CA ALA A 207 8.09 21.75 -17.49
C ALA A 207 7.19 20.60 -17.97
N ASP A 208 7.76 19.43 -18.25
CA ASP A 208 7.00 18.23 -18.64
C ASP A 208 6.06 17.74 -17.50
N ALA A 209 6.53 17.77 -16.25
CA ALA A 209 5.74 17.41 -15.08
C ALA A 209 4.59 18.40 -14.85
N MET A 210 4.83 19.70 -15.04
CA MET A 210 3.82 20.75 -14.98
C MET A 210 2.73 20.53 -16.03
N MET A 211 3.12 20.29 -17.28
CA MET A 211 2.18 19.98 -18.38
C MET A 211 1.33 18.74 -18.06
N SER A 212 1.96 17.68 -17.54
CA SER A 212 1.26 16.45 -17.17
C SER A 212 0.30 16.67 -15.99
N SER A 213 0.67 17.52 -15.03
CA SER A 213 -0.17 17.90 -13.89
C SER A 213 -1.43 18.64 -14.34
N TYR A 214 -1.32 19.53 -15.32
CA TYR A 214 -2.49 20.20 -15.91
C TYR A 214 -3.44 19.22 -16.62
N ARG A 215 -2.92 18.15 -17.24
CA ARG A 215 -3.78 17.11 -17.84
C ARG A 215 -4.54 16.31 -16.77
N ILE A 216 -3.91 16.06 -15.62
CA ILE A 216 -4.59 15.45 -14.46
C ILE A 216 -5.68 16.40 -13.96
N LEU A 217 -5.37 17.69 -13.77
CA LEU A 217 -6.33 18.72 -13.37
C LEU A 217 -7.51 18.80 -14.35
N GLU A 218 -7.26 18.74 -15.65
CA GLU A 218 -8.31 18.75 -16.67
C GLU A 218 -9.29 17.58 -16.49
N GLN A 219 -8.79 16.37 -16.20
CA GLN A 219 -9.65 15.21 -15.95
C GLN A 219 -10.41 15.32 -14.62
N ILE A 220 -9.79 15.88 -13.58
CA ILE A 220 -10.48 16.17 -12.31
C ILE A 220 -11.61 17.16 -12.58
N THR A 221 -11.35 18.30 -13.21
CA THR A 221 -12.37 19.32 -13.46
C THR A 221 -13.51 18.83 -14.36
N LYS A 222 -13.23 18.00 -15.37
CA LYS A 222 -14.28 17.31 -16.17
C LYS A 222 -15.18 16.43 -15.30
N THR A 223 -14.58 15.72 -14.35
CA THR A 223 -15.33 14.90 -13.37
C THR A 223 -16.20 15.79 -12.50
N LEU A 224 -15.64 16.85 -11.94
CA LEU A 224 -16.37 17.77 -11.08
C LEU A 224 -17.59 18.38 -11.78
N LYS A 225 -17.41 18.84 -13.03
CA LYS A 225 -18.51 19.37 -13.85
C LYS A 225 -19.60 18.32 -14.07
N THR A 226 -19.22 17.12 -14.53
CA THR A 226 -20.18 16.05 -14.83
C THR A 226 -21.02 15.64 -13.62
N GLU A 227 -20.40 15.52 -12.44
CA GLU A 227 -21.11 15.11 -11.23
C GLU A 227 -21.95 16.26 -10.63
N THR A 228 -21.48 17.50 -10.76
CA THR A 228 -22.24 18.68 -10.35
C THR A 228 -23.52 18.81 -11.21
N ASP A 229 -23.42 18.70 -12.53
CA ASP A 229 -24.57 18.78 -13.44
C ASP A 229 -25.61 17.68 -13.16
N LYS A 230 -25.17 16.46 -12.82
CA LYS A 230 -26.06 15.38 -12.40
C LYS A 230 -26.79 15.69 -11.09
N SER A 231 -26.08 16.29 -10.13
CA SER A 231 -26.67 16.69 -8.84
C SER A 231 -27.75 17.75 -9.04
N TYR A 232 -27.47 18.78 -9.85
CA TYR A 232 -28.44 19.83 -10.20
C TYR A 232 -29.69 19.25 -10.88
N ARG A 233 -29.52 18.33 -11.84
CA ARG A 233 -30.66 17.68 -12.50
C ARG A 233 -31.52 16.87 -11.52
N LYS A 234 -30.91 16.12 -10.58
CA LYS A 234 -31.63 15.39 -9.54
C LYS A 234 -32.41 16.31 -8.59
N SER A 235 -31.88 17.49 -8.27
CA SER A 235 -32.60 18.46 -7.42
C SER A 235 -33.80 19.13 -8.11
N LEU A 236 -33.84 19.12 -9.44
CA LEU A 236 -34.92 19.72 -10.25
C LEU A 236 -36.07 18.74 -10.54
N ASP A 237 -36.01 17.50 -10.04
CA ASP A 237 -37.03 16.46 -10.24
C ASP A 237 -37.82 16.15 -8.94
N PRO A 238 -38.64 17.09 -8.43
CA PRO A 238 -39.39 16.89 -7.18
C PRO A 238 -40.56 15.90 -7.31
N PHE A 239 -40.91 15.44 -8.52
CA PHE A 239 -42.09 14.62 -8.76
C PHE A 239 -41.89 13.11 -8.65
N ASN A 240 -40.67 12.64 -8.36
CA ASN A 240 -40.37 11.20 -8.27
C ASN A 240 -40.26 10.67 -6.82
N GLN A 241 -40.65 11.47 -5.82
CA GLN A 241 -40.66 11.05 -4.40
C GLN A 241 -42.04 10.60 -3.90
N TYR A 242 -43.05 10.50 -4.77
CA TYR A 242 -44.43 10.15 -4.40
C TYR A 242 -45.03 8.97 -5.19
N ASN A 243 -44.20 8.12 -5.83
CA ASN A 243 -44.65 6.86 -6.44
C ASN A 243 -43.91 5.67 -5.83
#